data_AF-A0A653NCB8-F1
#
_entry.id   AF-A0A653NCB8-F1
#
_cell.length_a   1.000
_cell.length_b   1.000
_cell.length_c   1.000
_cell.angle_alpha   90.00
_cell.angle_beta   90.00
_cell.angle_gamma   90.00
#
_symmetry.space_group_name_H-M   'P 1'
#
loop_
_entity.id
_entity.type
_entity.pdbx_description
1 polymer ?
#
loop_
_entity_poly.entity_id
_entity_poly.type
_entity_poly.pdbx_seq_one_letter_code
_entity_poly.pdbx_strand_id
1 'polypeptide(L)' 'MNKLKLNPLRLLFIGMLVIFVGAIAKITGESFYKPILITGLVIEIISVILLLSRFNHLLKSNK' A
#
# COMPACT_ATOMS: atom_id res chain seq x y z
N MET A 1 -17.51 -16.57 -8.34
CA MET A 1 -16.25 -15.83 -8.08
C MET A 1 -16.58 -14.51 -7.41
N ASN A 2 -16.42 -14.42 -6.09
CA ASN A 2 -16.56 -13.14 -5.38
C ASN A 2 -15.45 -12.22 -5.90
N LYS A 3 -15.83 -11.15 -6.63
CA LYS A 3 -14.90 -10.09 -7.00
C LYS A 3 -14.45 -9.45 -5.69
N LEU A 4 -13.27 -9.84 -5.21
CA LEU A 4 -12.55 -9.13 -4.16
C LEU A 4 -12.40 -7.68 -4.64
N LYS A 5 -13.32 -6.81 -4.20
CA LYS A 5 -13.22 -5.37 -4.42
C LYS A 5 -12.02 -4.91 -3.60
N LEU A 6 -10.84 -4.92 -4.23
CA LEU A 6 -9.63 -4.30 -3.71
C LEU A 6 -9.94 -2.83 -3.45
N ASN A 7 -10.06 -2.49 -2.17
CA ASN A 7 -10.26 -1.11 -1.75
C ASN A 7 -8.87 -0.48 -1.59
N PRO A 8 -8.47 0.48 -2.44
CA PRO A 8 -7.12 1.05 -2.39
C PRO A 8 -6.81 1.72 -1.05
N LEU A 9 -7.83 2.22 -0.33
CA LEU A 9 -7.66 2.76 1.02
C LEU A 9 -7.30 1.68 2.05
N ARG A 10 -7.89 0.48 1.94
CA ARG A 10 -7.51 -0.65 2.81
C ARG A 10 -6.08 -1.10 2.53
N LEU A 11 -5.71 -1.08 1.26
CA LEU A 11 -4.37 -1.48 0.81
C LEU A 11 -3.31 -0.50 1.33
N LEU A 12 -3.60 0.80 1.32
CA LEU A 12 -2.81 1.87 1.98
C LEU A 12 -2.63 1.61 3.48
N PHE A 13 -3.73 1.35 4.20
CA PHE A 13 -3.64 1.06 5.64
C PHE A 13 -2.77 -0.16 5.93
N ILE A 14 -2.87 -1.21 5.11
CA ILE A 14 -2.03 -2.41 5.24
C ILE A 14 -0.57 -2.05 4.94
N GLY A 15 -0.29 -1.31 3.86
CA GLY A 15 1.05 -0.84 3.51
C GLY A 15 1.71 -0.05 4.65
N MET A 16 0.98 0.92 5.19
CA MET A 16 1.40 1.72 6.33
C MET A 16 1.74 0.86 7.57
N LEU A 17 0.89 -0.12 7.91
CA LEU A 17 1.16 -1.04 9.03
C LEU A 17 2.42 -1.87 8.80
N VAL A 18 2.62 -2.37 7.58
CA VAL A 18 3.81 -3.16 7.22
C VAL A 18 5.07 -2.29 7.31
N ILE A 19 5.04 -1.06 6.81
CA ILE A 19 6.16 -0.11 6.94
C ILE A 19 6.42 0.19 8.41
N PHE A 20 5.39 0.39 9.23
CA PHE A 20 5.53 0.65 10.65
C PHE A 20 6.22 -0.50 11.39
N VAL A 21 5.80 -1.75 11.13
CA VAL A 21 6.47 -2.95 11.67
C VAL A 21 7.92 -3.03 11.18
N GLY A 22 8.16 -2.78 9.90
CA GLY A 22 9.52 -2.76 9.33
C GLY A 22 10.41 -1.66 9.94
N ALA A 23 9.83 -0.52 10.29
CA ALA A 23 10.55 0.57 10.97
C ALA A 23 10.92 0.19 12.41
N ILE A 24 10.00 -0.45 13.15
CA ILE A 24 10.30 -0.99 14.48
C ILE A 24 11.42 -2.02 14.39
N ALA A 25 11.30 -2.99 13.47
CA ALA A 25 12.31 -4.01 13.23
C ALA A 25 13.69 -3.41 12.91
N LYS A 26 13.73 -2.29 12.17
CA LYS A 26 14.97 -1.56 11.88
C LYS A 26 15.57 -0.95 13.14
N ILE A 27 14.74 -0.36 14.00
CA ILE A 27 15.17 0.27 15.26
C ILE A 27 15.70 -0.79 16.24
N THR A 28 15.05 -1.95 16.30
CA THR A 28 15.45 -3.06 17.18
C THR A 28 16.62 -3.89 16.63
N GLY A 29 17.08 -3.62 15.40
CA GLY A 29 18.22 -4.31 14.79
C GLY A 29 17.89 -5.68 14.21
N GLU A 30 16.62 -5.98 13.98
CA GLU A 30 16.16 -7.27 13.46
C GLU A 30 16.55 -7.47 12.00
N SER A 31 17.19 -8.60 11.67
CA SER A 31 17.75 -8.85 10.32
C SER A 31 16.71 -8.80 9.19
N PHE A 32 15.43 -9.00 9.50
CA PHE A 32 14.33 -8.99 8.55
C PHE A 32 13.73 -7.60 8.26
N TYR A 33 14.25 -6.50 8.84
CA TYR A 33 13.67 -5.18 8.64
C TYR A 33 13.64 -4.75 7.16
N LYS A 34 14.69 -5.09 6.40
CA LYS A 34 14.83 -4.70 4.98
C LYS A 34 13.72 -5.29 4.11
N PRO A 35 13.51 -6.62 4.07
CA PRO A 35 12.46 -7.19 3.25
C PRO A 35 11.07 -6.69 3.64
N ILE A 36 10.77 -6.51 4.95
CA ILE A 36 9.48 -5.98 5.39
C ILE A 36 9.24 -4.55 4.86
N LEU A 37 10.23 -3.67 4.99
CA LEU A 37 10.10 -2.30 4.49
C LEU A 37 9.91 -2.25 2.97
N ILE A 38 10.62 -3.10 2.22
CA ILE A 38 10.45 -3.21 0.76
C ILE A 38 9.03 -3.69 0.43
N THR A 39 8.53 -4.72 1.10
CA THR A 39 7.17 -5.22 0.89
C THR A 39 6.13 -4.14 1.20
N GLY A 40 6.28 -3.43 2.33
CA GLY A 40 5.38 -2.32 2.69
C GLY A 40 5.38 -1.20 1.64
N LEU A 41 6.56 -0.82 1.14
CA LEU A 41 6.69 0.18 0.08
C LEU A 41 6.03 -0.25 -1.22
N VAL A 42 6.18 -1.52 -1.62
CA VAL A 42 5.52 -2.07 -2.82
C VAL A 42 4.01 -2.01 -2.68
N ILE A 43 3.47 -2.36 -1.51
CA ILE A 43 2.03 -2.27 -1.23
C ILE A 43 1.54 -0.82 -1.35
N GLU A 44 2.29 0.14 -0.80
CA GLU A 44 1.97 1.57 -0.92
C GLU A 44 1.93 2.04 -2.37
N ILE A 45 2.95 1.70 -3.16
CA ILE A 45 3.03 2.08 -4.58
C ILE A 45 1.80 1.55 -5.34
N ILE A 46 1.45 0.27 -5.14
CA ILE A 46 0.26 -0.33 -5.78
C ILE A 46 -1.01 0.40 -5.34
N SER A 47 -1.12 0.73 -4.05
CA SER A 47 -2.27 1.43 -3.49
C SER A 47 -2.45 2.82 -4.12
N VAL A 48 -1.35 3.57 -4.26
CA VAL A 48 -1.33 4.89 -4.90
C VAL A 48 -1.70 4.81 -6.38
N ILE A 49 -1.15 3.85 -7.12
CA ILE A 49 -1.49 3.64 -8.55
C ILE A 49 -3.00 3.37 -8.71
N LEU A 50 -3.58 2.51 -7.87
CA LEU A 50 -5.01 2.21 -7.91
C LEU A 50 -5.87 3.42 -7.57
N LEU A 51 -5.44 4.24 -6.59
CA LEU A 51 -6.10 5.50 -6.25
C LEU A 51 -6.05 6.49 -7.42
N LEU A 52 -4.88 6.71 -8.00
CA LEU A 52 -4.69 7.60 -9.14
C LEU A 52 -5.52 7.17 -10.35
N SER A 53 -5.57 5.87 -10.65
CA SER A 53 -6.42 5.32 -11.71
C SER A 53 -7.90 5.63 -11.46
N ARG A 54 -8.36 5.49 -10.22
CA ARG A 54 -9.75 5.79 -9.83
C ARG A 54 -10.06 7.28 -9.88
N PHE A 55 -9.14 8.13 -9.43
CA PHE A 55 -9.26 9.59 -9.54
C PHE A 55 -9.33 10.04 -11.00
N ASN A 56 -8.46 9.50 -11.86
CA ASN A 56 -8.44 9.85 -13.27
C ASN A 56 -9.75 9.43 -13.97
N HIS A 57 -10.31 8.26 -13.62
CA HIS A 57 -11.62 7.85 -14.10
C HIS A 57 -12.73 8.81 -13.66
N LEU A 58 -12.74 9.25 -12.40
CA LEU A 58 -13.71 10.23 -11.90
C LEU A 58 -13.60 11.58 -12.62
N LEU A 59 -12.37 12.05 -12.85
CA LEU A 59 -12.11 13.29 -13.59
C LEU A 59 -12.54 13.20 -15.05
N LYS A 60 -12.34 12.05 -15.70
CA LYS A 60 -12.76 11.81 -17.08
C LYS A 60 -14.27 11.63 -17.22
N SER A 61 -14.95 11.10 -16.21
CA SER A 61 -16.40 10.88 -16.20
C SER A 61 -17.22 12.15 -15.93
N ASN A 62 -16.59 13.22 -15.44
CA ASN A 62 -17.22 14.52 -15.16
C ASN A 62 -16.98 15.57 -16.28
N LYS A 63 -16.39 15.17 -17.41
CA LYS A 63 -16.23 15.96 -18.63
C LYS A 63 -17.19 15.46 -19.69
#